data_AF-S4PU62-F1
#
_entry.id   AF-S4PU62-F1
#
_cell.length_a   1.000
_cell.length_b   1.000
_cell.length_c   1.000
_cell.angle_alpha   90.00
_cell.angle_beta   90.00
_cell.angle_gamma   90.00
#
_symmetry.space_group_name_H-M   'P 1'
#
loop_
_entity.id
_entity.type
_entity.pdbx_description
1 polymer ?
#
loop_
_entity_poly.entity_id
_entity_poly.type
_entity_poly.pdbx_seq_one_letter_code
_entity_poly.pdbx_strand_id
1 'polypeptide(L)'
;VALGCAGITYVVLQRIKPKNAEDALNYLSIEIIASEEACSQAIIKLRRKCSGHHAIGFDCEWVTEQGKRQPVALLQLSTYDGYCVLF
;
A
#
# COMPACT_ATOMS: atom_id res chain seq x y z
N VAL A 1 -14.37 8.36 46.30
CA VAL A 1 -14.53 8.86 44.90
C VAL A 1 -13.26 8.65 44.06
N ALA A 2 -12.05 8.84 44.58
CA ALA A 2 -10.80 8.72 43.80
C ALA A 2 -10.44 7.31 43.27
N LEU A 3 -10.83 6.23 43.95
CA LEU A 3 -10.55 4.84 43.53
C LEU A 3 -11.29 4.43 42.23
N GLY A 4 -12.44 5.04 41.94
CA GLY A 4 -13.20 4.78 40.72
C GLY A 4 -12.52 5.34 39.48
N CYS A 5 -11.97 6.56 39.57
CA CYS A 5 -11.32 7.22 38.44
C CYS A 5 -10.06 6.47 37.99
N ALA A 6 -9.20 6.04 38.93
CA ALA A 6 -7.99 5.29 38.60
C ALA A 6 -8.30 3.94 37.93
N GLY A 7 -9.31 3.21 38.43
CA GLY A 7 -9.75 1.95 37.84
C GLY A 7 -10.34 2.12 36.44
N ILE A 8 -11.15 3.17 36.23
CA ILE A 8 -11.69 3.51 34.90
C ILE A 8 -10.58 3.88 33.93
N THR A 9 -9.63 4.73 34.35
CA THR A 9 -8.47 5.10 33.52
C THR A 9 -7.62 3.89 33.15
N TYR A 10 -7.38 2.98 34.10
CA TYR A 10 -6.63 1.74 33.85
C TYR A 10 -7.33 0.85 32.81
N VAL A 11 -8.64 0.64 32.93
CA VAL A 11 -9.43 -0.14 31.96
C VAL A 11 -9.47 0.53 30.58
N VAL A 12 -9.57 1.86 30.52
CA VAL A 12 -9.52 2.63 29.27
C VAL A 12 -8.14 2.48 28.60
N LEU A 13 -7.05 2.64 29.36
CA LEU A 13 -5.69 2.47 28.86
C LEU A 13 -5.42 1.04 28.38
N GLN A 14 -5.94 0.02 29.08
CA GLN A 14 -5.85 -1.38 28.63
C GLN A 14 -6.66 -1.67 27.35
N ARG A 15 -7.71 -0.88 27.08
CA ARG A 15 -8.52 -1.00 25.85
C ARG A 15 -7.93 -0.23 24.67
N ILE A 16 -7.01 0.70 24.92
CA ILE A 16 -6.20 1.32 23.86
C ILE A 16 -5.14 0.28 23.46
N LYS A 17 -5.53 -0.63 22.55
CA LYS A 17 -4.55 -1.48 21.88
C LYS A 17 -3.56 -0.58 21.14
N PRO A 18 -2.25 -0.73 21.33
CA PRO A 18 -1.29 -0.06 20.47
C PRO A 18 -1.58 -0.54 19.05
N LYS A 19 -1.96 0.39 18.16
CA LYS A 19 -2.04 0.10 16.73
C LYS A 19 -0.62 -0.01 16.24
N ASN A 20 -0.28 -1.14 15.64
CA ASN A 20 1.02 -1.29 15.02
C ASN A 20 1.03 -0.48 13.72
N ALA A 21 2.19 0.03 13.30
CA ALA A 21 2.31 0.75 12.03
C ALA A 21 1.84 -0.10 10.84
N GLU A 22 2.03 -1.42 10.91
CA GLU A 22 1.56 -2.40 9.95
C GLU A 22 0.03 -2.40 9.78
N ASP A 23 -0.72 -2.10 10.85
CA ASP A 23 -2.19 -2.06 10.78
C ASP A 23 -2.67 -0.96 9.83
N ALA A 24 -1.88 0.11 9.65
CA ALA A 24 -2.18 1.17 8.70
C ALA A 24 -2.00 0.73 7.25
N LEU A 25 -1.32 -0.39 6.98
CA LEU A 25 -1.02 -0.91 5.64
C LEU A 25 -1.95 -2.06 5.22
N ASN A 26 -2.78 -2.58 6.13
CA ASN A 26 -3.66 -3.73 5.88
C ASN A 26 -4.70 -3.51 4.76
N TYR A 27 -4.96 -2.26 4.37
CA TYR A 27 -5.86 -1.95 3.25
C TYR A 27 -5.18 -2.10 1.88
N LEU A 28 -3.85 -2.22 1.84
CA LEU A 28 -3.09 -2.30 0.59
C LEU A 28 -3.26 -3.68 -0.05
N SER A 29 -3.50 -3.68 -1.36
CA SER A 29 -3.51 -4.88 -2.20
C SER A 29 -2.43 -4.74 -3.25
N ILE A 30 -1.36 -5.50 -3.11
CA ILE A 30 -0.18 -5.44 -3.97
C ILE A 30 -0.17 -6.68 -4.89
N GLU A 31 -0.09 -6.47 -6.20
CA GLU A 31 -0.11 -7.51 -7.22
C GLU A 31 1.17 -7.44 -8.07
N ILE A 32 1.92 -8.55 -8.15
CA ILE A 32 3.13 -8.66 -8.98
C ILE A 32 2.75 -9.26 -10.32
N ILE A 33 3.16 -8.59 -11.40
CA ILE A 33 2.84 -8.94 -12.78
C ILE A 33 4.11 -9.43 -13.46
N ALA A 34 4.12 -10.70 -13.86
CA ALA A 34 5.27 -11.33 -14.52
C ALA A 34 4.93 -11.96 -15.89
N SER A 35 3.75 -11.66 -16.44
CA SER A 35 3.34 -12.12 -17.78
C SER A 35 2.56 -11.05 -18.53
N GLU A 36 2.52 -11.16 -19.86
CA GLU A 36 1.81 -10.23 -20.73
C GLU A 36 0.28 -10.28 -20.52
N GLU A 37 -0.25 -11.49 -20.30
CA GLU A 37 -1.67 -11.70 -20.02
C GLU A 37 -2.06 -11.04 -18.70
N ALA A 38 -1.26 -11.24 -17.65
CA ALA A 38 -1.47 -10.61 -16.35
C ALA A 38 -1.37 -9.08 -16.45
N CYS A 39 -0.44 -8.56 -17.25
CA CYS A 39 -0.32 -7.14 -17.52
C CYS A 39 -1.59 -6.58 -18.15
N SER A 40 -2.11 -7.24 -19.18
CA SER A 40 -3.35 -6.83 -19.84
C SER A 40 -4.53 -6.75 -18.86
N GLN A 41 -4.67 -7.75 -17.98
CA GLN A 41 -5.73 -7.75 -16.95
C GLN A 41 -5.54 -6.63 -15.91
N ALA A 42 -4.30 -6.43 -15.46
CA ALA A 42 -3.97 -5.37 -14.51
C ALA A 42 -4.28 -3.98 -15.08
N ILE A 43 -3.97 -3.72 -16.35
CA ILE A 43 -4.29 -2.43 -17.01
C ILE A 43 -5.81 -2.21 -17.09
N ILE A 44 -6.60 -3.23 -17.41
CA ILE A 44 -8.07 -3.13 -17.41
C ILE A 44 -8.58 -2.76 -16.00
N LYS A 45 -8.05 -3.42 -14.97
CA LYS A 45 -8.42 -3.17 -13.56
C LYS A 45 -8.01 -1.78 -13.09
N LEU A 46 -6.81 -1.32 -13.43
CA LEU A 46 -6.33 0.04 -13.15
C LEU A 46 -7.23 1.10 -13.78
N ARG A 47 -7.53 0.98 -15.08
CA ARG A 47 -8.44 1.91 -15.78
C ARG A 47 -9.81 2.00 -15.12
N ARG A 48 -10.37 0.85 -14.72
CA ARG A 48 -11.65 0.82 -13.99
C ARG A 48 -11.55 1.55 -12.65
N LYS A 49 -10.49 1.33 -11.88
CA LYS A 49 -10.30 1.98 -10.56
C LYS A 49 -10.03 3.48 -10.65
N CYS A 50 -9.30 3.93 -11.66
CA CYS A 50 -9.05 5.35 -11.91
C CYS A 50 -10.24 6.08 -12.56
N SER A 51 -11.34 5.40 -12.89
CA SER A 51 -12.51 6.06 -13.50
C SER A 51 -13.22 7.03 -12.54
N GLY A 52 -13.20 6.76 -11.24
CA GLY A 52 -13.76 7.65 -10.22
C GLY A 52 -12.80 8.75 -9.77
N HIS A 53 -11.51 8.43 -9.70
CA HIS A 53 -10.44 9.33 -9.31
C HIS A 53 -9.36 9.28 -10.40
N HIS A 54 -9.33 10.31 -11.25
CA HIS A 54 -8.47 10.42 -12.43
C HIS A 54 -6.99 10.68 -12.08
N ALA A 55 -6.45 9.93 -11.13
CA ALA A 55 -5.08 10.00 -10.67
C ALA A 55 -4.53 8.58 -10.50
N ILE A 56 -3.22 8.45 -10.68
CA ILE A 56 -2.48 7.23 -10.43
C ILE A 56 -1.14 7.61 -9.81
N GLY A 57 -0.76 6.91 -8.75
CA GLY A 57 0.61 6.97 -8.24
C GLY A 57 1.53 6.24 -9.20
N PHE A 58 2.68 6.83 -9.48
CA PHE A 58 3.68 6.31 -10.41
C PHE A 58 5.04 6.34 -9.72
N ASP A 59 5.74 5.22 -9.76
CA ASP A 59 7.14 5.11 -9.33
C ASP A 59 7.86 4.01 -10.12
N CYS A 60 9.18 3.98 -10.09
CA CYS A 60 9.96 2.93 -10.76
C CYS A 60 11.28 2.64 -10.04
N GLU A 61 11.71 1.38 -10.09
CA GLU A 61 13.02 0.95 -9.58
C GLU A 61 13.95 0.49 -10.71
N TRP A 62 15.26 0.58 -10.46
CA TRP A 62 16.30 0.09 -11.34
C TRP A 62 17.46 -0.45 -10.51
N VAL A 63 18.30 -1.29 -11.14
CA VAL A 63 19.55 -1.74 -10.54
C VAL A 63 20.72 -0.85 -10.94
N THR A 64 21.79 -0.89 -10.16
CA THR A 64 23.05 -0.19 -10.47
C THR A 64 24.16 -1.22 -10.59
N GLU A 65 24.83 -1.27 -11.73
CA GLU A 65 25.95 -2.17 -11.98
C GLU A 65 27.18 -1.35 -12.36
N GLN A 66 28.31 -1.61 -11.69
CA GLN A 66 29.57 -0.89 -11.91
C GLN A 66 29.41 0.65 -11.83
N GLY A 67 28.58 1.11 -10.89
CA GLY A 67 28.30 2.53 -10.70
C GLY A 67 27.42 3.17 -11.78
N LYS A 68 26.87 2.38 -12.70
CA LYS A 68 25.96 2.85 -13.75
C LYS A 68 24.54 2.36 -13.50
N ARG A 69 23.59 3.29 -13.58
CA ARG A 69 22.16 2.99 -13.57
C ARG A 69 21.80 2.15 -14.80
N GLN A 70 21.12 1.04 -14.56
CA GLN A 70 20.55 0.18 -15.60
C GLN A 70 19.14 0.66 -16.01
N PRO A 71 18.56 0.10 -17.09
CA PRO A 71 17.15 0.32 -17.41
C PRO A 71 16.23 -0.02 -16.23
N VAL A 72 15.01 0.50 -16.29
CA VAL A 72 13.97 0.23 -15.29
C VAL A 72 13.76 -1.27 -15.17
N ALA A 73 13.82 -1.77 -13.94
CA ALA A 73 13.66 -3.17 -13.59
C ALA A 73 12.31 -3.45 -12.90
N LEU A 74 11.64 -2.42 -12.38
CA LEU A 74 10.30 -2.51 -11.82
C LEU A 74 9.53 -1.20 -12.08
N LEU A 75 8.27 -1.30 -12.43
CA LEU A 75 7.34 -0.17 -12.52
C LEU A 75 6.21 -0.36 -11.52
N GLN A 76 5.91 0.68 -10.74
CA GLN A 76 4.84 0.68 -9.74
C GLN A 76 3.71 1.63 -10.15
N LEU A 77 2.49 1.11 -10.19
CA LEU A 77 1.27 1.91 -10.39
C LEU A 77 0.29 1.69 -9.23
N SER A 78 -0.07 2.76 -8.52
CA SER A 78 -0.97 2.71 -7.37
C SER A 78 -2.23 3.55 -7.55
N THR A 79 -3.34 3.05 -7.02
CA THR A 79 -4.64 3.72 -7.05
C THR A 79 -5.02 4.21 -5.65
N TYR A 80 -5.93 5.18 -5.60
CA TYR A 80 -6.30 5.85 -4.34
C TYR A 80 -6.85 4.89 -3.26
N ASP A 81 -7.41 3.74 -3.66
CA ASP A 81 -8.06 2.77 -2.77
C ASP A 81 -7.11 1.67 -2.25
N GLY A 82 -5.79 1.85 -2.44
CA GLY A 82 -4.77 0.95 -1.91
C GLY A 82 -4.39 -0.20 -2.82
N TYR A 83 -4.99 -0.31 -4.01
CA TYR A 83 -4.52 -1.27 -5.02
C TYR A 83 -3.25 -0.76 -5.72
N CYS A 84 -2.19 -1.57 -5.71
CA CYS A 84 -0.90 -1.29 -6.32
C CYS A 84 -0.45 -2.48 -7.19
N VAL A 85 0.11 -2.18 -8.36
CA VAL A 85 0.60 -3.16 -9.33
C VAL A 85 2.09 -2.94 -9.54
N LEU A 86 2.84 -4.03 -9.50
CA LEU A 86 4.28 -4.07 -9.73
C LEU A 86 4.54 -4.84 -11.04
N PHE A 87 5.00 -4.14 -12.07
CA PHE A 87 5.33 -4.69 -13.39
C PHE A 87 6.83 -4.90 -13.54
#